data_AF-A0A1B6NSU3-F1
#
_entry.id   AF-A0A1B6NSU3-F1
#
_cell.length_a   1.000
_cell.length_b   1.000
_cell.length_c   1.000
_cell.angle_alpha   90.00
_cell.angle_beta   90.00
_cell.angle_gamma   90.00
#
_symmetry.space_group_name_H-M   'P 1'
#
loop_
_entity.id
_entity.type
_entity.pdbx_description
1 polymer ?
#
loop_
_entity_poly.entity_id
_entity_poly.type
_entity_poly.pdbx_seq_one_letter_code
_entity_poly.pdbx_strand_id
1 'polypeptide(L)'
;MQPTPNGPQATNLQQRPVSEKQDRVNTPQPSAKVYDCETPSANTTSLKVNSLGPDTLALTLNNTHHIVQLSRAASGAKYTNNKNVVFWNKGDEATLSVNSGNYYCSLIK
;
A
#
# COMPACT_ATOMS: atom_id res chain seq x y z
N MET A 1 17.44 5.59 -61.25
CA MET A 1 16.65 5.85 -60.02
C MET A 1 15.29 5.19 -60.17
N GLN A 2 15.12 3.99 -59.61
CA GLN A 2 13.84 3.28 -59.40
C GLN A 2 13.25 3.71 -58.03
N PRO A 3 11.98 3.41 -57.64
CA PRO A 3 10.90 2.70 -58.34
C PRO A 3 9.52 3.41 -58.33
N THR A 4 8.56 2.87 -59.07
CA THR A 4 7.07 3.03 -58.97
C THR A 4 6.52 2.06 -57.88
N PRO A 5 5.21 1.73 -57.78
CA PRO A 5 3.92 2.45 -57.78
C PRO A 5 3.08 2.11 -56.49
N ASN A 6 1.78 2.49 -56.45
CA ASN A 6 0.62 1.79 -55.84
C ASN A 6 -0.26 2.61 -54.87
N GLY A 7 -1.44 3.02 -55.35
CA GLY A 7 -2.74 2.63 -54.78
C GLY A 7 -3.30 3.36 -53.53
N PRO A 8 -4.63 3.35 -53.34
CA PRO A 8 -5.39 4.43 -52.68
C PRO A 8 -5.97 4.01 -51.31
N GLN A 9 -6.53 4.99 -50.56
CA GLN A 9 -7.86 4.95 -49.92
C GLN A 9 -7.93 5.91 -48.72
N ALA A 10 -8.66 7.00 -48.91
CA ALA A 10 -9.22 7.76 -47.80
C ALA A 10 -10.35 6.94 -47.17
N THR A 11 -10.25 6.66 -45.87
CA THR A 11 -11.38 6.26 -45.03
C THR A 11 -11.25 6.97 -43.69
N ASN A 12 -12.13 7.95 -43.53
CA ASN A 12 -12.54 8.59 -42.29
C ASN A 12 -12.93 7.51 -41.27
N LEU A 13 -12.59 7.67 -39.98
CA LEU A 13 -13.41 7.27 -38.81
C LEU A 13 -12.75 7.83 -37.52
N GLN A 14 -13.45 8.78 -36.90
CA GLN A 14 -13.40 9.26 -35.51
C GLN A 14 -12.06 9.74 -34.92
N GLN A 15 -11.95 11.06 -34.81
CA GLN A 15 -11.30 11.73 -33.67
C GLN A 15 -11.92 11.24 -32.36
N ARG A 16 -11.29 10.26 -31.72
CA ARG A 16 -11.53 9.96 -30.31
C ARG A 16 -10.83 11.04 -29.48
N PRO A 17 -11.47 11.61 -28.45
CA PRO A 17 -10.84 12.62 -27.61
C PRO A 17 -9.55 12.04 -27.04
N VAL A 18 -8.54 12.91 -27.02
CA VAL A 18 -7.20 12.71 -26.47
C VAL A 18 -7.30 11.83 -25.23
N SER A 19 -6.91 10.56 -25.36
CA SER A 19 -6.62 9.72 -24.21
C SER A 19 -5.44 10.38 -23.54
N GLU A 20 -5.72 11.18 -22.51
CA GLU A 20 -4.73 11.66 -21.57
C GLU A 20 -3.86 10.45 -21.24
N LYS A 21 -2.61 10.50 -21.74
CA LYS A 21 -1.55 9.61 -21.32
C LYS A 21 -1.36 9.90 -19.83
N GLN A 22 -2.17 9.25 -19.01
CA GLN A 22 -1.82 9.05 -17.62
C GLN A 22 -0.67 8.06 -17.69
N ASP A 23 0.53 8.62 -17.73
CA ASP A 23 1.79 7.96 -17.37
C ASP A 23 1.58 7.35 -15.99
N ARG A 24 0.95 6.17 -15.97
CA ARG A 24 0.92 5.31 -14.79
C ARG A 24 2.32 4.79 -14.70
N VAL A 25 3.16 5.57 -14.02
CA VAL A 25 4.32 5.07 -13.30
C VAL A 25 3.87 3.75 -12.70
N ASN A 26 4.37 2.65 -13.27
CA ASN A 26 4.29 1.33 -12.69
C ASN A 26 5.24 1.34 -11.50
N THR A 27 4.90 2.15 -10.50
CA THR A 27 5.40 1.98 -9.14
C THR A 27 4.90 0.59 -8.78
N PRO A 28 5.77 -0.36 -8.41
CA PRO A 28 5.30 -1.63 -7.87
C PRO A 28 4.35 -1.26 -6.75
N GLN A 29 3.04 -1.45 -6.97
CA GLN A 29 2.06 -1.01 -6.00
C GLN A 29 2.39 -1.82 -4.76
N PRO A 30 2.95 -1.20 -3.70
CA PRO A 30 3.28 -1.94 -2.50
C PRO A 30 1.97 -2.60 -2.08
N SER A 31 2.01 -3.91 -1.84
CA SER A 31 0.84 -4.69 -1.47
C SER A 31 0.35 -4.19 -0.12
N ALA A 32 -0.42 -3.10 -0.17
CA ALA A 32 -0.88 -2.38 0.98
C ALA A 32 -1.90 -3.28 1.67
N LYS A 33 -1.53 -3.80 2.84
CA LYS A 33 -2.45 -4.59 3.66
C LYS A 33 -3.29 -3.64 4.48
N VAL A 34 -4.60 -3.83 4.48
CA VAL A 34 -5.52 -3.06 5.30
C VAL A 34 -5.97 -3.94 6.46
N TYR A 35 -5.82 -3.44 7.67
CA TYR A 35 -6.29 -4.08 8.88
C TYR A 35 -7.38 -3.23 9.52
N ASP A 36 -8.39 -3.87 10.10
CA ASP A 36 -9.33 -3.21 10.99
C ASP A 36 -8.79 -3.34 12.41
N CYS A 37 -8.57 -2.22 13.08
CA CYS A 37 -7.98 -2.17 14.41
C CYS A 37 -9.00 -1.66 15.43
N GLU A 38 -9.27 -2.46 16.44
CA GLU A 38 -10.15 -2.12 17.55
C GLU A 38 -9.34 -1.62 18.76
N THR A 39 -9.84 -0.56 19.38
CA THR A 39 -9.31 0.00 20.63
C THR A 39 -10.08 -0.52 21.84
N PRO A 40 -9.49 -0.50 23.05
CA PRO A 40 -10.18 -0.85 24.29
C PRO A 40 -11.43 0.01 24.56
N SER A 41 -11.48 1.21 23.97
CA SER A 41 -12.62 2.12 24.03
C SER A 41 -13.70 1.81 22.98
N ALA A 42 -13.70 0.61 22.38
CA ALA A 42 -14.63 0.17 21.33
C ALA A 42 -14.66 1.06 20.07
N ASN A 43 -13.59 1.81 19.80
CA ASN A 43 -13.44 2.51 18.52
C ASN A 43 -12.67 1.62 17.54
N THR A 44 -13.20 1.48 16.33
CA THR A 44 -12.52 0.82 15.21
C THR A 44 -11.81 1.85 14.35
N THR A 45 -10.63 1.50 13.85
CA THR A 45 -9.83 2.34 12.96
C THR A 45 -9.13 1.49 11.91
N SER A 46 -9.11 1.97 10.67
CA SER A 46 -8.47 1.23 9.58
C SER A 46 -6.98 1.56 9.51
N LEU A 47 -6.15 0.54 9.73
CA LEU A 47 -4.71 0.61 9.58
C LEU A 47 -4.30 0.19 8.17
N LYS A 48 -3.65 1.08 7.42
CA LYS A 48 -3.03 0.74 6.15
C LYS A 48 -1.55 0.47 6.36
N VAL A 49 -1.07 -0.69 5.94
CA VAL A 49 0.31 -1.14 6.07
C VAL A 49 0.92 -1.25 4.68
N ASN A 50 1.88 -0.41 4.40
CA ASN A 50 2.50 -0.28 3.09
C ASN A 50 3.97 -0.70 3.19
N SER A 51 4.42 -1.68 2.40
CA SER A 51 5.83 -2.08 2.41
C SER A 51 6.68 -1.06 1.66
N LEU A 52 7.60 -0.38 2.37
CA LEU A 52 8.59 0.51 1.75
C LEU A 52 9.89 -0.23 1.39
N GLY A 53 10.12 -1.40 1.97
CA GLY A 53 11.27 -2.25 1.72
C GLY A 53 11.09 -3.64 2.33
N PRO A 54 12.12 -4.50 2.29
CA PRO A 54 12.06 -5.85 2.86
C PRO A 54 11.79 -5.83 4.37
N ASP A 55 12.41 -4.88 5.07
CA ASP A 55 12.33 -4.75 6.53
C ASP A 55 11.58 -3.50 6.98
N THR A 56 11.15 -2.62 6.06
CA THR A 56 10.55 -1.33 6.42
C THR A 56 9.11 -1.25 5.97
N LEU A 57 8.20 -0.93 6.90
CA LEU A 57 6.78 -0.74 6.64
C LEU A 57 6.37 0.69 7.00
N ALA A 58 5.48 1.27 6.19
CA ALA A 58 4.76 2.49 6.50
C ALA A 58 3.34 2.14 6.95
N LEU A 59 3.07 2.39 8.22
CA LEU A 59 1.78 2.29 8.87
C LEU A 59 1.06 3.63 8.73
N THR A 60 -0.20 3.61 8.30
CA THR A 60 -1.05 4.79 8.25
C THR A 60 -2.32 4.49 9.04
N LEU A 61 -2.51 5.20 10.15
CA LEU A 61 -3.63 5.05 11.07
C LEU A 61 -4.22 6.43 11.36
N ASN A 62 -5.54 6.64 11.16
CA ASN A 62 -6.18 7.94 11.42
C ASN A 62 -5.40 9.14 10.85
N ASN A 63 -5.03 9.10 9.57
CA ASN A 63 -4.19 10.11 8.89
C ASN A 63 -2.79 10.32 9.48
N THR A 64 -2.37 9.49 10.43
CA THR A 64 -1.04 9.53 11.04
C THR A 64 -0.17 8.48 10.38
N HIS A 65 0.98 8.91 9.87
CA HIS A 65 1.95 8.03 9.23
C HIS A 65 3.10 7.69 10.19
N HIS A 66 3.33 6.39 10.38
CA HIS A 66 4.42 5.86 11.17
C HIS A 66 5.23 4.89 10.33
N ILE A 67 6.50 5.19 10.14
CA ILE A 67 7.43 4.25 9.52
C ILE A 67 7.93 3.32 10.63
N VAL A 68 7.94 2.01 10.42
CA VAL A 68 8.45 1.02 11.37
C VAL A 68 9.43 0.09 10.64
N GLN A 69 10.40 -0.43 11.37
CA GLN A 69 11.41 -1.35 10.84
C GLN A 69 11.29 -2.70 11.53
N LEU A 70 11.59 -3.76 10.80
CA LEU A 70 11.54 -5.13 11.28
C LEU A 70 12.48 -5.25 12.47
N SER A 71 11.95 -5.84 13.52
CA SER A 71 12.63 -6.07 14.78
C SER A 71 12.55 -7.54 15.10
N ARG A 72 13.53 -8.02 15.86
CA ARG A 72 13.60 -9.43 16.22
C ARG A 72 12.37 -9.82 17.05
N ALA A 73 11.67 -10.88 16.61
CA ALA A 73 10.51 -11.44 17.29
C ALA A 73 10.71 -12.94 17.52
N ALA A 74 10.07 -13.49 18.55
CA ALA A 74 10.08 -14.93 18.82
C ALA A 74 9.13 -15.71 17.87
N SER A 75 8.07 -15.06 17.37
CA SER A 75 7.12 -15.63 16.42
C SER A 75 6.41 -14.50 15.67
N GLY A 76 6.13 -14.69 14.38
CA GLY A 76 5.53 -13.65 13.53
C GLY A 76 6.52 -12.54 13.15
N ALA A 77 6.00 -11.47 12.57
CA ALA A 77 6.81 -10.33 12.13
C ALA A 77 6.51 -9.11 13.01
N LYS A 78 7.50 -8.67 13.78
CA LYS A 78 7.40 -7.51 14.65
C LYS A 78 8.16 -6.36 14.01
N TYR A 79 7.55 -5.19 13.99
CA TYR A 79 8.11 -3.97 13.46
C TYR A 79 8.04 -2.90 14.53
N THR A 80 9.12 -2.15 14.71
CA THR A 80 9.23 -1.12 15.75
C THR A 80 9.85 0.17 15.21
N ASN A 81 9.65 1.30 15.90
CA ASN A 81 10.37 2.55 15.63
C ASN A 81 10.76 3.24 16.95
N ASN A 82 11.71 4.17 16.88
CA ASN A 82 12.14 5.14 17.89
C ASN A 82 10.99 5.97 18.51
N LYS A 83 9.80 5.98 17.89
CA LYS A 83 8.59 6.62 18.45
C LYS A 83 7.79 5.69 19.39
N ASN A 84 8.37 4.59 19.88
CA ASN A 84 7.69 3.57 20.69
C ASN A 84 6.44 2.98 20.00
N VAL A 85 6.45 2.94 18.66
CA VAL A 85 5.43 2.25 17.88
C VAL A 85 5.87 0.81 17.72
N VAL A 86 4.99 -0.14 18.03
CA VAL A 86 5.22 -1.57 17.86
C VAL A 86 4.06 -2.14 17.06
N PHE A 87 4.33 -2.62 15.86
CA PHE A 87 3.37 -3.35 15.05
C PHE A 87 3.80 -4.80 14.98
N TRP A 88 3.00 -5.72 15.50
CA TRP A 88 3.32 -7.14 15.51
C TRP A 88 2.25 -7.91 14.78
N ASN A 89 2.55 -8.43 13.60
CA ASN A 89 1.62 -9.26 12.85
C ASN A 89 1.98 -10.74 12.95
N LYS A 90 0.95 -11.57 13.11
CA LYS A 90 1.03 -13.02 13.23
C LYS A 90 -0.09 -13.64 12.37
N GLY A 91 0.23 -13.95 11.11
CA GLY A 91 -0.76 -14.47 10.17
C GLY A 91 -1.78 -13.40 9.77
N ASP A 92 -3.06 -13.64 10.06
CA ASP A 92 -4.19 -12.75 9.79
C ASP A 92 -4.47 -11.75 10.94
N GLU A 93 -3.86 -11.95 12.11
CA GLU A 93 -4.01 -11.07 13.28
C GLU A 93 -2.77 -10.20 13.46
N ALA A 94 -2.97 -9.00 13.99
CA ALA A 94 -1.90 -8.08 14.33
C ALA A 94 -2.22 -7.30 15.61
N THR A 95 -1.19 -6.87 16.32
CA THR A 95 -1.31 -5.96 17.45
C THR A 95 -0.49 -4.73 17.14
N LEU A 96 -1.12 -3.57 17.19
CA LEU A 96 -0.44 -2.29 17.08
C LEU A 96 -0.42 -1.63 18.45
N SER A 97 0.75 -1.31 18.95
CA SER A 97 0.93 -0.49 20.15
C SER A 97 1.52 0.85 19.74
N VAL A 98 0.80 1.95 19.99
CA VAL A 98 1.24 3.31 19.66
C VAL A 98 0.70 4.28 20.72
N ASN A 99 1.53 5.25 21.15
CA ASN A 99 1.16 6.26 22.15
C ASN A 99 0.58 5.66 23.46
N SER A 100 1.12 4.54 23.93
CA SER A 100 0.61 3.78 25.09
C SER A 100 -0.77 3.13 24.92
N GLY A 101 -1.40 3.25 23.74
CA GLY A 101 -2.59 2.49 23.37
C GLY A 101 -2.22 1.15 22.73
N ASN A 102 -3.01 0.11 23.02
CA ASN A 102 -2.93 -1.18 22.33
C ASN A 102 -4.17 -1.35 21.46
N TYR A 103 -3.93 -1.68 20.20
CA TYR A 103 -4.92 -1.82 19.16
C TYR A 103 -4.85 -3.27 18.67
N TYR A 104 -5.99 -3.95 18.68
CA TYR A 104 -6.10 -5.30 18.16
C TYR A 104 -6.56 -5.22 16.72
N CYS A 105 -5.71 -5.64 15.81
CA CYS A 105 -5.89 -5.48 14.38
C CYS A 105 -6.15 -6.84 13.71
N SER A 106 -7.12 -6.90 12.81
CA SER A 106 -7.39 -8.08 11.99
C SER A 106 -7.32 -7.72 10.52
N LEU A 107 -6.65 -8.55 9.72
CA LEU A 107 -6.48 -8.32 8.29
C LEU A 107 -7.85 -8.37 7.61
N ILE A 108 -8.19 -7.29 6.91
CA ILE A 108 -9.40 -7.24 6.07
C ILE A 108 -9.05 -7.92 4.74
N LYS A 109 -9.79 -8.97 4.39
CA LYS A 109 -9.64 -9.72 3.14
C LYS A 109 -10.50 -9.13 2.03
#